data_AF-A0A8J7VUV7-F1
#
_entry.id   AF-A0A8J7VUV7-F1
#
_cell.length_a   1.000
_cell.length_b   1.000
_cell.length_c   1.000
_cell.angle_alpha   90.00
_cell.angle_beta   90.00
_cell.angle_gamma   90.00
#
_symmetry.space_group_name_H-M   'P 1'
#
loop_
_entity.id
_entity.type
_entity.pdbx_description
1 polymer ?
#
loop_
_entity_poly.entity_id
_entity_poly.type
_entity_poly.pdbx_seq_one_letter_code
_entity_poly.pdbx_strand_id
1 'polypeptide(L)'
;MADPPDSCAEGTQVVNFHGDFDDDTPPALDETSFFERLEVESPLDIKLRADVPGRSVLFIGYSLSDINIRYLLFRLANLWKQAAHGAPRPQSLIFSRHPDPVQEAALAQWNIRMIAASGERPEASLVELLERLADVR
;
A
#
# COMPACT_ATOMS: atom_id res chain seq x y z
N MET A 1 20.48 -20.00 0.95
CA MET A 1 19.15 -20.38 1.45
C MET A 1 19.09 -19.89 2.88
N ALA A 2 18.67 -18.64 3.08
CA ALA A 2 18.57 -18.02 4.40
C ALA A 2 17.23 -18.42 5.03
N ASP A 3 17.24 -18.69 6.33
CA ASP A 3 16.07 -19.04 7.12
C ASP A 3 14.97 -17.97 7.00
N PRO A 4 13.68 -18.34 6.96
CA PRO A 4 12.60 -17.38 7.09
C PRO A 4 12.64 -16.79 8.52
N PRO A 5 12.59 -15.45 8.68
CA PRO A 5 12.58 -14.84 10.00
C PRO A 5 11.34 -15.30 10.80
N ASP A 6 11.62 -15.70 12.04
CA ASP A 6 10.69 -16.24 13.02
C ASP A 6 9.30 -15.57 12.99
N SER A 7 8.29 -16.43 12.83
CA SER A 7 6.88 -16.06 12.67
C SER A 7 6.15 -15.90 14.02
N CYS A 8 6.82 -15.35 15.03
CA CYS A 8 6.24 -15.11 16.36
C CYS A 8 6.81 -13.85 17.01
N ALA A 9 6.47 -12.67 16.48
CA ALA A 9 6.56 -11.43 17.24
C ALA A 9 5.14 -10.94 17.50
N GLU A 10 4.69 -11.01 18.75
CA GLU A 10 3.49 -10.30 19.22
C GLU A 10 3.79 -8.79 19.19
N GLY A 11 3.68 -8.17 18.01
CA GLY A 11 4.00 -6.75 17.81
C GLY A 11 3.72 -6.29 16.38
N THR A 12 3.68 -4.97 16.18
CA THR A 12 3.49 -4.36 14.86
C THR A 12 4.67 -4.71 13.95
N GLN A 13 4.40 -5.38 12.84
CA GLN A 13 5.42 -5.69 11.85
C GLN A 13 5.66 -4.50 10.91
N VAL A 14 6.91 -4.08 10.78
CA VAL A 14 7.35 -3.10 9.79
C VAL A 14 8.08 -3.84 8.67
N VAL A 15 7.61 -3.68 7.42
CA VAL A 15 8.21 -4.32 6.25
C VAL A 15 8.69 -3.22 5.31
N ASN A 16 9.99 -3.22 5.00
CA ASN A 16 10.56 -2.34 4.01
C ASN A 16 10.73 -3.09 2.68
N PHE A 17 9.92 -2.74 1.68
CA PHE A 17 9.98 -3.34 0.34
C PHE A 17 11.14 -2.79 -0.50
N HIS A 18 11.71 -1.66 -0.09
CA HIS A 18 12.72 -0.96 -0.88
C HIS A 18 14.18 -1.35 -0.58
N GLY A 19 14.41 -2.21 0.42
CA GLY A 19 15.73 -2.52 0.95
C GLY A 19 16.08 -1.62 2.13
N ASP A 20 17.03 -2.02 2.97
CA ASP A 20 17.53 -1.20 4.07
C ASP A 20 18.58 -0.21 3.56
N PHE A 21 18.70 0.95 4.21
CA PHE A 21 19.77 1.91 3.93
C PHE A 21 21.14 1.41 4.37
N ASP A 22 21.17 0.45 5.29
CA ASP A 22 22.38 -0.19 5.82
C ASP A 22 22.87 -1.37 4.96
N ASP A 23 22.12 -1.79 3.93
CA ASP A 23 22.52 -2.85 3.01
C ASP A 23 23.27 -2.26 1.80
N ASP A 24 24.41 -2.88 1.43
CA ASP A 24 25.23 -2.54 0.26
C ASP A 24 24.54 -2.79 -1.10
N THR A 25 23.25 -3.13 -1.11
CA THR A 25 22.49 -3.32 -2.35
C THR A 25 22.12 -1.95 -2.89
N PRO A 26 22.58 -1.56 -4.10
CA PRO A 26 22.31 -0.25 -4.62
C PRO A 26 20.79 -0.02 -4.70
N PRO A 27 20.28 1.13 -4.23
CA PRO A 27 18.89 1.47 -4.42
C PRO A 27 18.57 1.37 -5.91
N ALA A 28 17.42 0.80 -6.24
CA ALA A 28 17.00 0.57 -7.63
C ALA A 28 16.78 1.92 -8.33
N LEU A 29 17.86 2.45 -8.89
CA LEU A 29 17.97 3.76 -9.50
C LEU A 29 18.26 3.67 -11.01
N ASP A 30 18.54 2.47 -11.52
CA ASP A 30 18.66 2.20 -12.96
C ASP A 30 17.39 1.57 -13.54
N GLU A 31 17.20 1.65 -14.85
CA GLU A 31 15.99 1.15 -15.52
C GLU A 31 15.84 -0.36 -15.37
N THR A 32 16.94 -1.11 -15.35
CA THR A 32 16.93 -2.57 -15.21
C THR A 32 16.37 -2.99 -13.85
N SER A 33 16.91 -2.43 -12.77
CA SER A 33 16.43 -2.65 -11.40
C SER A 33 15.00 -2.13 -11.19
N PHE A 34 14.60 -1.08 -11.90
CA PHE A 34 13.20 -0.64 -11.93
C PHE A 34 12.27 -1.70 -12.55
N PHE A 35 12.64 -2.28 -13.71
CA PHE A 35 11.82 -3.32 -14.35
C PHE A 35 11.78 -4.62 -13.55
N GLU A 36 12.90 -5.07 -12.98
CA GLU A 36 12.96 -6.26 -12.12
C GLU A 36 12.05 -6.11 -10.88
N ARG A 37 11.97 -4.90 -10.31
CA ARG A 37 11.05 -4.62 -9.19
C ARG A 37 9.59 -4.54 -9.60
N LEU A 38 9.31 -4.09 -10.82
CA LEU A 38 7.95 -4.00 -11.34
C LEU A 38 7.30 -5.39 -11.51
N GLU A 39 8.08 -6.47 -11.54
CA GLU A 39 7.52 -7.83 -11.59
C GLU A 39 6.73 -8.19 -10.32
N VAL A 40 7.04 -7.54 -9.17
CA VAL A 40 6.34 -7.74 -7.88
C VAL A 40 6.35 -9.23 -7.48
N GLU A 41 7.44 -9.93 -7.79
CA GLU A 41 7.65 -11.37 -7.58
C GLU A 41 8.48 -11.65 -6.32
N SER A 42 8.90 -10.62 -5.57
CA SER A 42 9.72 -10.84 -4.39
C SER A 42 8.94 -11.60 -3.30
N PRO A 43 9.63 -12.31 -2.38
CA PRO A 43 8.97 -12.95 -1.23
C PRO A 43 8.12 -11.98 -0.39
N LEU A 44 8.52 -10.71 -0.30
CA LEU A 44 7.76 -9.67 0.39
C LEU A 44 6.46 -9.33 -0.34
N ASP A 45 6.50 -9.28 -1.67
CA ASP A 45 5.31 -9.05 -2.49
C ASP A 45 4.30 -10.20 -2.38
N ILE A 46 4.79 -11.44 -2.27
CA ILE A 46 3.94 -12.61 -2.02
C ILE A 46 3.23 -12.47 -0.67
N LYS A 47 3.96 -12.03 0.37
CA LYS A 47 3.38 -11.78 1.69
C LYS A 47 2.32 -10.68 1.66
N LEU A 48 2.61 -9.55 1.01
CA LEU A 48 1.65 -8.47 0.83
C LEU A 48 0.38 -8.97 0.12
N ARG A 49 0.54 -9.74 -0.97
CA ARG A 49 -0.58 -10.34 -1.70
C ARG A 49 -1.41 -11.32 -0.86
N ALA A 50 -0.79 -12.04 0.08
CA ALA A 50 -1.49 -12.95 0.98
C ALA A 50 -2.26 -12.20 2.09
N ASP A 51 -1.72 -11.09 2.60
CA ASP A 51 -2.29 -10.37 3.75
C ASP A 51 -3.41 -9.40 3.38
N VAL A 52 -3.33 -8.78 2.20
CA VAL A 52 -4.22 -7.69 1.78
C VAL A 52 -5.69 -8.11 1.55
N PRO A 53 -6.02 -9.30 1.01
CA PRO A 53 -7.42 -9.69 0.79
C PRO A 53 -8.27 -9.72 2.08
N GLY A 54 -7.66 -9.96 3.24
CA GLY A 54 -8.36 -10.06 4.53
C GLY A 54 -8.23 -8.83 5.44
N ARG A 55 -7.55 -7.75 5.02
CA ARG A 55 -7.26 -6.59 5.87
C ARG A 55 -7.59 -5.26 5.20
N SER A 56 -7.96 -4.27 6.00
CA SER A 56 -7.99 -2.86 5.55
C SER A 56 -6.57 -2.32 5.46
N VAL A 57 -6.27 -1.65 4.35
CA VAL A 57 -4.95 -1.04 4.09
C VAL A 57 -5.12 0.46 3.97
N LEU A 58 -4.25 1.23 4.62
CA LEU A 58 -4.14 2.68 4.49
C LEU A 58 -2.88 3.04 3.70
N PHE A 59 -3.05 3.64 2.53
CA PHE A 59 -1.97 4.14 1.67
C PHE A 59 -1.70 5.62 1.99
N ILE A 60 -0.46 5.98 2.33
CA ILE A 60 -0.02 7.34 2.67
C ILE A 60 1.24 7.67 1.87
N GLY A 61 1.32 8.87 1.30
CA GLY A 61 2.49 9.31 0.54
C GLY A 61 2.59 8.78 -0.89
N TYR A 62 1.49 8.21 -1.39
CA TYR A 62 1.41 7.62 -2.73
C TYR A 62 0.52 8.45 -3.66
N SER A 63 0.79 8.33 -4.96
CA SER A 63 0.02 8.99 -6.02
C SER A 63 -0.30 7.99 -7.14
N LEU A 64 -1.48 8.11 -7.75
CA LEU A 64 -1.81 7.37 -8.98
C LEU A 64 -0.99 7.82 -10.20
N SER A 65 -0.24 8.93 -10.09
CA SER A 65 0.77 9.29 -11.10
C SER A 65 1.94 8.31 -11.09
N ASP A 66 2.24 7.67 -9.96
CA ASP A 66 3.30 6.67 -9.83
C ASP A 66 2.87 5.34 -10.48
N ILE A 67 3.69 4.87 -11.42
CA ILE A 67 3.46 3.62 -12.13
C ILE A 67 3.52 2.39 -11.22
N ASN A 68 4.38 2.38 -10.20
CA ASN A 68 4.52 1.28 -9.25
C ASN A 68 3.23 1.11 -8.46
N ILE A 69 2.63 2.23 -8.03
CA ILE A 69 1.38 2.22 -7.28
C ILE A 69 0.22 1.80 -8.16
N ARG A 70 0.11 2.33 -9.39
CA ARG A 70 -0.92 1.84 -10.32
C ARG A 70 -0.81 0.35 -10.57
N TYR A 71 0.41 -0.16 -10.76
CA TYR A 71 0.65 -1.57 -11.01
C TYR A 71 0.33 -2.42 -9.79
N LEU A 72 0.77 -2.02 -8.59
CA LEU A 72 0.43 -2.68 -7.33
C LEU A 72 -1.09 -2.76 -7.13
N LEU A 73 -1.80 -1.63 -7.28
CA LEU A 73 -3.25 -1.58 -7.15
C LEU A 73 -3.95 -2.47 -8.18
N PHE A 74 -3.46 -2.50 -9.41
CA PHE A 74 -3.97 -3.40 -10.45
C PHE A 74 -3.78 -4.88 -10.08
N ARG A 75 -2.60 -5.28 -9.60
CA ARG A 75 -2.33 -6.67 -9.16
C ARG A 75 -3.21 -7.05 -7.97
N LEU A 76 -3.33 -6.18 -6.97
CA LEU A 76 -4.23 -6.36 -5.82
C LEU A 76 -5.69 -6.48 -6.26
N ALA A 77 -6.14 -5.63 -7.20
CA ALA A 77 -7.48 -5.70 -7.76
C ALA A 77 -7.78 -7.03 -8.45
N ASN A 78 -6.81 -7.58 -9.18
CA ASN A 78 -6.98 -8.89 -9.81
C ASN A 78 -7.02 -10.02 -8.78
N LEU A 79 -6.20 -9.96 -7.72
CA LEU A 79 -6.26 -10.93 -6.62
C LEU A 79 -7.60 -10.87 -5.89
N TRP A 80 -8.12 -9.67 -5.63
CA TRP A 80 -9.45 -9.51 -5.01
C TRP A 80 -10.56 -10.10 -5.87
N LYS A 81 -10.50 -9.95 -7.20
CA LYS A 81 -11.47 -10.58 -8.11
C LYS A 81 -11.43 -12.11 -8.04
N GLN A 82 -10.25 -12.69 -7.83
CA GLN A 82 -10.07 -14.15 -7.72
C GLN A 82 -10.46 -14.68 -6.33
N ALA A 83 -10.17 -13.93 -5.27
CA ALA A 83 -10.45 -14.31 -3.89
C ALA A 83 -11.91 -14.07 -3.46
N ALA A 84 -12.70 -13.32 -4.25
CA ALA A 84 -14.09 -12.98 -3.97
C ALA A 84 -15.04 -14.19 -4.12
N HIS A 85 -14.87 -15.21 -3.29
CA HIS A 85 -15.86 -16.28 -3.08
C HIS A 85 -16.95 -15.85 -2.07
N GLY A 86 -17.51 -14.64 -2.24
CA GLY A 86 -18.65 -14.15 -1.46
C GLY A 86 -18.34 -13.61 -0.04
N ALA A 87 -17.09 -13.55 0.39
CA ALA A 87 -16.72 -12.93 1.67
C ALA A 87 -16.74 -11.39 1.57
N PRO A 88 -17.28 -10.67 2.59
CA PRO A 88 -17.26 -9.22 2.60
C PRO A 88 -15.82 -8.70 2.67
N ARG A 89 -15.49 -7.82 1.73
CA ARG A 89 -14.14 -7.28 1.62
C ARG A 89 -13.95 -6.06 2.52
N PRO A 90 -12.89 -5.99 3.34
CA PRO A 90 -12.55 -4.77 4.04
C PRO A 90 -12.26 -3.63 3.05
N GLN A 91 -12.72 -2.43 3.39
CA GLN A 91 -12.46 -1.22 2.61
C GLN A 91 -11.03 -0.75 2.87
N SER A 92 -10.32 -0.42 1.80
CA SER A 92 -8.99 0.20 1.89
C SER A 92 -9.11 1.71 1.74
N LEU A 93 -8.11 2.44 2.21
CA LEU A 93 -8.09 3.89 2.29
C LEU A 93 -6.82 4.42 1.64
N ILE A 94 -6.90 5.57 0.97
CA ILE A 94 -5.72 6.29 0.49
C ILE A 94 -5.85 7.76 0.85
N PHE A 95 -4.79 8.30 1.46
CA PHE A 95 -4.72 9.73 1.77
C PHE A 95 -4.13 10.49 0.59
N SER A 96 -4.83 11.52 0.12
CA SER A 96 -4.38 12.42 -0.93
C SER A 96 -4.20 13.84 -0.38
N ARG A 97 -3.15 14.52 -0.85
CA ARG A 97 -2.87 15.92 -0.51
C ARG A 97 -3.92 16.88 -1.07
N HIS A 98 -4.57 16.50 -2.16
CA HIS A 98 -5.58 17.32 -2.84
C HIS A 98 -6.77 16.45 -3.24
N PRO A 99 -8.00 17.01 -3.22
CA PRO A 99 -9.15 16.32 -3.77
C PRO A 99 -8.98 16.15 -5.28
N ASP A 100 -9.27 14.96 -5.78
CA ASP A 100 -9.26 14.65 -7.21
C ASP A 100 -10.41 13.69 -7.52
N PRO A 101 -11.52 14.18 -8.11
CA PRO A 101 -12.70 13.36 -8.36
C PRO A 101 -12.45 12.25 -9.39
N VAL A 102 -11.47 12.43 -10.29
CA VAL A 102 -11.12 11.41 -11.28
C VAL A 102 -10.39 10.27 -10.59
N GLN A 103 -9.40 10.60 -9.74
CA GLN A 103 -8.70 9.59 -8.96
C GLN A 103 -9.63 8.89 -7.96
N GLU A 104 -10.52 9.63 -7.31
CA GLU A 104 -11.52 9.07 -6.39
C GLU A 104 -12.40 8.03 -7.08
N ALA A 105 -12.94 8.36 -8.26
CA ALA A 105 -13.72 7.42 -9.06
C ALA A 105 -12.91 6.18 -9.50
N ALA A 106 -11.66 6.39 -9.92
CA ALA A 106 -10.76 5.31 -10.32
C ALA A 106 -10.38 4.38 -9.14
N LEU A 107 -10.33 4.87 -7.91
CA LEU A 107 -10.04 4.07 -6.72
C LEU A 107 -11.30 3.35 -6.18
N ALA A 108 -12.45 4.00 -6.27
CA ALA A 108 -13.73 3.46 -5.82
C ALA A 108 -14.08 2.14 -6.52
N GLN A 109 -13.71 1.98 -7.81
CA GLN A 109 -13.91 0.72 -8.55
C GLN A 109 -13.20 -0.48 -7.90
N TRP A 110 -12.18 -0.22 -7.09
CA TRP A 110 -11.42 -1.23 -6.36
C TRP A 110 -11.74 -1.22 -4.87
N ASN A 111 -12.86 -0.65 -4.43
CA ASN A 111 -13.24 -0.50 -3.01
C ASN A 111 -12.12 0.15 -2.17
N ILE A 112 -11.45 1.14 -2.77
CA ILE A 112 -10.48 2.02 -2.11
C ILE A 112 -11.13 3.38 -2.00
N ARG A 113 -11.27 3.87 -0.76
CA ARG A 113 -11.82 5.20 -0.49
C ARG A 113 -10.69 6.22 -0.40
N MET A 114 -10.80 7.30 -1.16
CA MET A 114 -9.90 8.44 -1.05
C MET A 114 -10.31 9.32 0.14
N ILE A 115 -9.33 9.71 0.95
CA ILE A 115 -9.45 10.76 1.96
C ILE A 115 -8.56 11.92 1.49
N ALA A 116 -9.15 13.05 1.14
CA ALA A 116 -8.41 14.24 0.75
C ALA A 116 -8.17 15.16 1.95
N ALA A 117 -7.02 15.83 1.97
CA ALA A 117 -6.75 16.91 2.93
C ALA A 117 -7.77 18.05 2.77
N SER A 118 -8.23 18.61 3.89
CA SER A 118 -9.30 19.62 3.93
C SER A 118 -8.81 21.05 4.17
N GLY A 119 -7.53 21.36 3.94
CA GLY A 119 -6.96 22.69 4.18
C GLY A 119 -5.68 22.97 3.40
N GLU A 120 -5.09 24.14 3.64
CA GLU A 120 -3.87 24.61 2.94
C GLU A 120 -2.61 23.83 3.30
N ARG A 121 -2.61 23.11 4.44
CA ARG A 121 -1.49 22.30 4.92
C ARG A 121 -1.85 20.82 4.93
N PRO A 122 -1.56 20.07 3.85
CA PRO A 122 -1.85 18.64 3.77
C PRO A 122 -1.23 17.82 4.90
N GLU A 123 -0.06 18.23 5.39
CA GLU A 123 0.66 17.58 6.49
C GLU A 123 -0.15 17.64 7.79
N ALA A 124 -0.76 18.79 8.08
CA ALA A 124 -1.59 18.96 9.27
C ALA A 124 -2.87 18.12 9.18
N SER A 125 -3.49 18.05 8.00
CA SER A 125 -4.66 17.18 7.77
C SER A 125 -4.32 15.69 7.91
N LEU A 126 -3.11 15.27 7.53
CA LEU A 126 -2.65 13.90 7.74
C LEU A 126 -2.45 13.60 9.23
N VAL A 127 -1.84 14.51 9.98
CA VAL A 127 -1.66 14.35 11.43
C VAL A 127 -3.03 14.21 12.11
N GLU A 128 -3.98 15.09 11.81
CA GLU A 128 -5.34 15.02 12.35
C GLU A 128 -6.01 13.68 12.01
N LEU A 129 -5.87 13.19 10.77
CA LEU A 129 -6.39 11.88 10.37
C LEU A 129 -5.80 10.74 11.23
N LEU A 130 -4.48 10.75 11.43
CA LEU A 130 -3.79 9.71 12.20
C LEU A 130 -4.15 9.76 13.69
N GLU A 131 -4.25 10.95 14.28
CA GLU A 131 -4.71 11.13 15.67
C GLU A 131 -6.13 10.59 15.85
N ARG A 132 -7.05 10.94 14.94
CA ARG A 132 -8.42 10.44 14.98
C ARG A 132 -8.49 8.93 14.83
N LEU A 133 -7.62 8.31 14.03
CA LEU A 133 -7.55 6.85 13.89
C LEU A 133 -6.98 6.17 15.14
N ALA A 134 -6.02 6.80 15.82
CA ALA A 134 -5.45 6.28 17.05
C ALA A 134 -6.44 6.31 18.24
N ASP A 135 -7.38 7.26 18.23
CA ASP A 135 -8.41 7.40 19.25
C ASP A 135 -9.59 6.42 19.06
N VAL A 136 -9.74 5.79 17.88
CA VAL A 136 -10.72 4.72 17.66
C VAL A 136 -10.20 3.45 18.34
N ARG A 137 -10.53 3.27 19.62
CA ARG A 137 -10.38 1.99 20.35
C ARG A 137 -11.57 1.07 20.14
#